data_AF-A0A7K0FXE5-F1
#
_entry.id   AF-A0A7K0FXE5-F1
#
_cell.length_a   1.000
_cell.length_b   1.000
_cell.length_c   1.000
_cell.angle_alpha   90.00
_cell.angle_beta   90.00
_cell.angle_gamma   90.00
#
_symmetry.space_group_name_H-M   'P 1'
#
loop_
_entity.id
_entity.type
_entity.pdbx_description
1 polymer ?
#
loop_
_entity_poly.entity_id
_entity_poly.type
_entity_poly.pdbx_seq_one_letter_code
_entity_poly.pdbx_strand_id
1 'polypeptide(L)'
;MKKYKVGIIGYGGFGKFLHHWLAKLENVEVAAISDSGNHFKGDAHCKAYQDWEELLKNPDIEIVCIVTPPGLHAKMACAAMKAGKHVLLEKPVAITEESAQQILDVQKETGKVITVDHMIRYNPIIQSLMEIGKSGALGKLRHAVVNNYAQDASLPPHHWFWNEEMSGGILVEHGVHFFDIIKALGGQQYSKVYGCSHHRNEAQRDRMAAMVMYNDGLIASYYHAFSGPGFFEQTTINLAYDLGRVVIEGWMPMKGTIKAMLNAQTSEQLKSIPGWKVTETEKLNESNDVSRPEGWGDSETADTDNSQLVYCGGIGYAVDELVSGHFEIGQTKGEVYGKCVQEILADMIQKIENKDHKLKITIEDALEALKIALLASA
;
A
#
# COMPACT_ATOMS: atom_id res chain seq x y z
N MET A 1 17.27 -23.19 9.99
CA MET A 1 15.96 -22.94 9.36
C MET A 1 15.93 -23.61 8.00
N LYS A 2 14.76 -24.03 7.51
CA LYS A 2 14.62 -24.49 6.12
C LYS A 2 14.95 -23.34 5.17
N LYS A 3 15.71 -23.60 4.11
CA LYS A 3 16.01 -22.61 3.07
C LYS A 3 15.05 -22.81 1.89
N TYR A 4 14.32 -21.76 1.51
CA TYR A 4 13.36 -21.78 0.41
C TYR A 4 14.03 -21.35 -0.89
N LYS A 5 13.90 -22.16 -1.94
CA LYS A 5 14.37 -21.81 -3.28
C LYS A 5 13.30 -21.03 -4.03
N VAL A 6 13.65 -19.82 -4.44
CA VAL A 6 12.80 -18.83 -5.10
C VAL A 6 13.18 -18.71 -6.57
N GLY A 7 12.18 -18.69 -7.44
CA GLY A 7 12.29 -18.28 -8.84
C GLY A 7 11.74 -16.87 -9.06
N ILE A 8 12.34 -16.06 -9.93
CA ILE A 8 11.78 -14.75 -10.31
C ILE A 8 11.38 -14.79 -11.79
N ILE A 9 10.11 -14.47 -12.08
CA ILE A 9 9.54 -14.38 -13.43
C ILE A 9 9.34 -12.90 -13.75
N GLY A 10 10.06 -12.40 -14.75
CA GLY A 10 10.28 -10.98 -15.01
C GLY A 10 11.59 -10.51 -14.37
N TYR A 11 12.63 -10.29 -15.15
CA TYR A 11 13.95 -9.87 -14.66
C TYR A 11 14.36 -8.48 -15.17
N GLY A 12 13.36 -7.61 -15.27
CA GLY A 12 13.52 -6.17 -15.48
C GLY A 12 14.06 -5.44 -14.24
N GLY A 13 13.84 -4.12 -14.17
CA GLY A 13 14.34 -3.29 -13.07
C GLY A 13 13.87 -3.77 -11.69
N PHE A 14 12.58 -4.08 -11.56
CA PHE A 14 12.02 -4.54 -10.29
C PHE A 14 12.42 -5.98 -9.93
N GLY A 15 12.48 -6.90 -10.91
CA GLY A 15 12.99 -8.25 -10.67
C GLY A 15 14.43 -8.28 -10.14
N LYS A 16 15.31 -7.40 -10.64
CA LYS A 16 16.67 -7.21 -10.11
C LYS A 16 16.67 -6.62 -8.70
N PHE A 17 15.77 -5.67 -8.43
CA PHE A 17 15.60 -5.11 -7.09
C PHE A 17 15.17 -6.19 -6.08
N LEU A 18 14.17 -7.01 -6.43
CA LEU A 18 13.78 -8.16 -5.60
C LEU A 18 14.95 -9.12 -5.40
N HIS A 19 15.64 -9.54 -6.46
CA HIS A 19 16.79 -10.43 -6.32
C HIS A 19 17.82 -9.89 -5.32
N HIS A 20 18.20 -8.62 -5.45
CA HIS A 20 19.16 -7.98 -4.54
C HIS A 20 18.75 -8.07 -3.06
N TRP A 21 17.46 -7.86 -2.75
CA TRP A 21 16.98 -7.86 -1.37
C TRP A 21 16.67 -9.25 -0.84
N LEU A 22 16.07 -10.13 -1.66
CA LEU A 22 15.74 -11.49 -1.26
C LEU A 22 16.98 -12.35 -1.05
N ALA A 23 18.06 -12.12 -1.81
CA ALA A 23 19.34 -12.81 -1.61
C ALA A 23 20.02 -12.52 -0.25
N LYS A 24 19.56 -11.50 0.49
CA LYS A 24 20.08 -11.17 1.83
C LYS A 24 19.37 -11.92 2.96
N LEU A 25 18.28 -12.64 2.67
CA LEU A 25 17.57 -13.45 3.66
C LEU A 25 18.25 -14.80 3.84
N GLU A 26 18.58 -15.17 5.09
CA GLU A 26 19.32 -16.41 5.39
C GLU A 26 18.55 -17.68 5.02
N ASN A 27 17.22 -17.63 5.08
CA ASN A 27 16.32 -18.74 4.78
C ASN A 27 15.79 -18.71 3.33
N VAL A 28 16.37 -17.92 2.44
CA VAL A 28 15.97 -17.80 1.03
C VAL A 28 17.16 -17.97 0.09
N GLU A 29 16.92 -18.58 -1.06
CA GLU A 29 17.87 -18.66 -2.16
C GLU A 29 17.15 -18.29 -3.46
N VAL A 30 17.59 -17.23 -4.15
CA VAL A 30 17.11 -16.95 -5.51
C VAL A 30 17.84 -17.89 -6.46
N ALA A 31 17.21 -19.02 -6.78
CA ALA A 31 17.82 -20.14 -7.50
C ALA A 31 17.52 -20.11 -9.01
N ALA A 32 16.47 -19.40 -9.43
CA ALA A 32 16.11 -19.29 -10.84
C ALA A 32 15.57 -17.91 -11.21
N ILE A 33 15.81 -17.49 -12.45
CA ILE A 33 15.29 -16.25 -13.02
C ILE A 33 14.79 -16.49 -14.44
N SER A 34 13.74 -15.77 -14.84
CA SER A 34 13.17 -15.86 -16.18
C SER A 34 12.83 -14.50 -16.75
N ASP A 35 13.19 -14.26 -18.00
CA ASP A 35 12.77 -13.08 -18.76
C ASP A 35 12.87 -13.37 -20.27
N SER A 36 11.88 -12.91 -21.04
CA SER A 36 11.82 -13.10 -22.50
C SER A 36 12.44 -11.95 -23.29
N GLY A 37 12.88 -10.88 -22.62
CA GLY A 37 13.45 -9.71 -23.22
C GLY A 37 14.82 -9.97 -23.84
N ASN A 38 15.05 -9.41 -25.03
CA ASN A 38 16.32 -9.55 -25.78
C ASN A 38 17.58 -9.09 -25.00
N HIS A 39 17.40 -8.29 -23.94
CA HIS A 39 18.47 -7.78 -23.09
C HIS A 39 18.79 -8.69 -21.90
N PHE A 40 18.07 -9.80 -21.74
CA PHE A 40 18.26 -10.75 -20.65
C PHE A 40 19.56 -11.54 -20.86
N LYS A 41 20.53 -11.34 -19.97
CA LYS A 41 21.85 -11.98 -20.00
C LYS A 41 21.99 -13.09 -18.95
N GLY A 42 20.93 -13.41 -18.22
CA GLY A 42 20.99 -14.26 -17.04
C GLY A 42 21.71 -13.59 -15.86
N ASP A 43 22.12 -14.42 -14.90
CA ASP A 43 22.89 -14.05 -13.71
C ASP A 43 23.84 -15.22 -13.40
N ALA A 44 25.06 -14.94 -12.97
CA ALA A 44 26.08 -15.97 -12.77
C ALA A 44 25.77 -16.95 -11.63
N HIS A 45 24.86 -16.58 -10.72
CA HIS A 45 24.59 -17.32 -9.49
C HIS A 45 23.24 -18.04 -9.48
N CYS A 46 22.43 -17.90 -10.52
CA CYS A 46 21.13 -18.59 -10.61
C CYS A 46 20.81 -19.06 -12.03
N LYS A 47 19.93 -20.06 -12.13
CA LYS A 47 19.59 -20.66 -13.42
C LYS A 47 18.67 -19.73 -14.22
N ALA A 48 19.09 -19.35 -15.42
CA ALA A 48 18.34 -18.48 -16.30
C ALA A 48 17.45 -19.26 -17.27
N TYR A 49 16.23 -18.77 -17.46
CA TYR A 49 15.23 -19.31 -18.37
C TYR A 49 14.71 -18.21 -19.30
N GLN A 50 14.61 -18.48 -20.61
CA GLN A 50 13.95 -17.55 -21.53
C GLN A 50 12.43 -17.70 -21.50
N ASP A 51 11.95 -18.89 -21.14
CA ASP A 51 10.53 -19.20 -20.97
C ASP A 51 10.23 -19.50 -19.51
N TRP A 52 9.26 -18.77 -18.95
CA TRP A 52 8.84 -18.92 -17.56
C TRP A 52 8.15 -20.27 -17.32
N GLU A 53 7.54 -20.87 -18.34
CA GLU A 53 6.93 -22.20 -18.23
C GLU A 53 8.00 -23.28 -17.95
N GLU A 54 9.21 -23.13 -18.50
CA GLU A 54 10.35 -24.00 -18.21
C GLU A 54 10.89 -23.80 -16.79
N LEU A 55 10.84 -22.57 -16.26
CA LEU A 55 11.17 -22.30 -14.85
C LEU A 55 10.21 -23.04 -13.92
N LEU A 56 8.91 -23.04 -14.22
CA LEU A 56 7.90 -23.72 -13.40
C LEU A 56 8.09 -25.24 -13.32
N LYS A 57 8.66 -25.85 -14.37
CA LYS A 57 9.00 -27.28 -14.40
C LYS A 57 10.16 -27.65 -13.47
N ASN A 58 10.92 -26.68 -12.97
CA ASN A 58 12.03 -26.95 -12.08
C ASN A 58 11.52 -27.46 -10.71
N PRO A 59 11.78 -28.73 -10.32
CA PRO A 59 11.28 -29.29 -9.08
C PRO A 59 11.90 -28.65 -7.83
N ASP A 60 13.07 -28.02 -7.96
CA ASP A 60 13.77 -27.39 -6.84
C ASP A 60 13.13 -26.08 -6.39
N ILE A 61 12.37 -25.41 -7.26
CA ILE A 61 11.76 -24.11 -6.94
C ILE A 61 10.47 -24.34 -6.14
N GLU A 62 10.33 -23.67 -5.00
CA GLU A 62 9.15 -23.79 -4.13
C GLU A 62 8.26 -22.55 -4.21
N ILE A 63 8.86 -21.37 -4.37
CA ILE A 63 8.19 -20.08 -4.43
C ILE A 63 8.57 -19.40 -5.76
N VAL A 64 7.61 -18.74 -6.42
CA VAL A 64 7.90 -17.85 -7.55
C VAL A 64 7.44 -16.42 -7.27
N CYS A 65 8.31 -15.46 -7.56
CA CYS A 65 7.97 -14.05 -7.61
C CYS A 65 7.60 -13.68 -9.05
N ILE A 66 6.39 -13.18 -9.29
CA ILE A 66 5.92 -12.79 -10.62
C ILE A 66 5.90 -11.26 -10.66
N VAL A 67 6.79 -10.66 -11.44
CA VAL A 67 7.05 -9.21 -11.52
C VAL A 67 7.02 -8.74 -12.99
N THR A 68 6.09 -9.28 -13.75
CA THR A 68 5.90 -9.03 -15.19
C THR A 68 4.90 -7.89 -15.44
N PRO A 69 4.66 -7.46 -16.69
CA PRO A 69 3.52 -6.60 -16.98
C PRO A 69 2.19 -7.20 -16.44
N PRO A 70 1.27 -6.37 -15.88
CA PRO A 70 0.09 -6.84 -15.15
C PRO A 70 -0.86 -7.76 -15.91
N GLY A 71 -1.02 -7.55 -17.22
CA GLY A 71 -1.86 -8.38 -18.08
C GLY A 71 -1.44 -9.87 -18.12
N LEU A 72 -0.23 -10.19 -17.67
CA LEU A 72 0.29 -11.56 -17.60
C LEU A 72 0.10 -12.22 -16.23
N HIS A 73 -0.27 -11.46 -15.19
CA HIS A 73 -0.31 -11.91 -13.80
C HIS A 73 -1.20 -13.12 -13.60
N ALA A 74 -2.45 -13.06 -14.07
CA ALA A 74 -3.41 -14.16 -13.88
C ALA A 74 -2.96 -15.46 -14.52
N LYS A 75 -2.49 -15.41 -15.79
CA LYS A 75 -1.97 -16.58 -16.50
C LYS A 75 -0.80 -17.21 -15.73
N MET A 76 0.19 -16.40 -15.36
CA MET A 76 1.41 -16.88 -14.72
C MET A 76 1.17 -17.37 -13.30
N ALA A 77 0.38 -16.65 -12.50
CA ALA A 77 0.07 -17.03 -11.11
C ALA A 77 -0.74 -18.33 -11.07
N CYS A 78 -1.76 -18.48 -11.92
CA CYS A 78 -2.55 -19.70 -11.99
C CYS A 78 -1.70 -20.90 -12.42
N ALA A 79 -0.86 -20.72 -13.45
CA ALA A 79 0.04 -21.78 -13.91
C ALA A 79 1.07 -22.17 -12.84
N ALA A 80 1.64 -21.20 -12.13
CA ALA A 80 2.58 -21.45 -11.04
C ALA A 80 1.96 -22.26 -9.90
N MET A 81 0.77 -21.87 -9.43
CA MET A 81 0.06 -22.61 -8.38
C MET A 81 -0.31 -24.03 -8.82
N LYS A 82 -0.77 -24.21 -10.07
CA LYS A 82 -1.05 -25.53 -10.64
C LYS A 82 0.20 -26.40 -10.82
N ALA A 83 1.36 -25.79 -11.05
CA ALA A 83 2.67 -26.45 -11.01
C ALA A 83 3.18 -26.73 -9.59
N GLY A 84 2.37 -26.45 -8.56
CA GLY A 84 2.69 -26.72 -7.16
C GLY A 84 3.56 -25.67 -6.49
N LYS A 85 3.72 -24.48 -7.09
CA LYS A 85 4.54 -23.39 -6.53
C LYS A 85 3.69 -22.45 -5.69
N HIS A 86 4.28 -21.90 -4.62
CA HIS A 86 3.70 -20.75 -3.93
C HIS A 86 4.04 -19.47 -4.71
N VAL A 87 3.21 -18.42 -4.62
CA VAL A 87 3.33 -17.23 -5.48
C VAL A 87 3.43 -15.93 -4.66
N LEU A 88 4.47 -15.14 -4.90
CA LEU A 88 4.50 -13.71 -4.56
C LEU A 88 4.23 -12.93 -5.84
N LEU A 89 3.05 -12.32 -5.93
CA LEU A 89 2.60 -11.65 -7.15
C LEU A 89 2.79 -10.13 -7.02
N GLU A 90 3.39 -9.49 -8.02
CA GLU A 90 3.34 -8.04 -8.09
C GLU A 90 1.92 -7.52 -8.17
N LYS A 91 1.72 -6.33 -7.64
CA LYS A 91 0.51 -5.55 -7.90
C LYS A 91 0.43 -5.13 -9.38
N PRO A 92 -0.78 -4.81 -9.87
CA PRO A 92 -2.07 -5.22 -9.30
C PRO A 92 -2.25 -6.74 -9.40
N VAL A 93 -3.17 -7.30 -8.61
CA VAL A 93 -3.44 -8.75 -8.65
C VAL A 93 -3.83 -9.26 -10.04
N ALA A 94 -4.54 -8.44 -10.82
CA ALA A 94 -4.83 -8.60 -12.23
C ALA A 94 -5.28 -7.24 -12.80
N ILE A 95 -5.63 -7.20 -14.10
CA ILE A 95 -6.21 -6.01 -14.74
C ILE A 95 -7.73 -6.08 -14.92
N THR A 96 -8.36 -7.21 -14.61
CA THR A 96 -9.83 -7.36 -14.60
C THR A 96 -10.29 -8.09 -13.35
N GLU A 97 -11.53 -7.83 -12.92
CA GLU A 97 -12.16 -8.53 -11.80
C GLU A 97 -12.25 -10.03 -12.06
N GLU A 98 -12.62 -10.44 -13.28
CA GLU A 98 -12.71 -11.85 -13.67
C GLU A 98 -11.35 -12.57 -13.55
N SER A 99 -10.28 -11.95 -14.04
CA SER A 99 -8.93 -12.52 -13.94
C SER A 99 -8.45 -12.61 -12.49
N ALA A 100 -8.76 -11.62 -11.65
CA ALA A 100 -8.44 -11.68 -10.23
C ALA A 100 -9.26 -12.76 -9.50
N GLN A 101 -10.54 -12.94 -9.84
CA GLN A 101 -11.37 -14.01 -9.32
C GLN A 101 -10.82 -15.39 -9.72
N GLN A 102 -10.35 -15.55 -10.96
CA GLN A 102 -9.71 -16.79 -11.41
C GLN A 102 -8.49 -17.16 -10.54
N ILE A 103 -7.66 -16.18 -10.17
CA ILE A 103 -6.51 -16.41 -9.28
C ILE A 103 -6.99 -16.92 -7.91
N LEU A 104 -8.02 -16.28 -7.35
CA LEU A 104 -8.62 -16.70 -6.08
C LEU A 104 -9.17 -18.13 -6.13
N ASP A 105 -9.81 -18.50 -7.24
CA ASP A 105 -10.37 -19.84 -7.41
C ASP A 105 -9.26 -20.89 -7.53
N VAL A 106 -8.19 -20.62 -8.28
CA VAL A 106 -7.03 -21.52 -8.38
C VAL A 106 -6.26 -21.63 -7.06
N GLN A 107 -6.18 -20.53 -6.29
CA GLN A 107 -5.63 -20.58 -4.93
C GLN A 107 -6.40 -21.58 -4.06
N LYS A 108 -7.73 -21.52 -4.10
CA LYS A 108 -8.60 -22.45 -3.34
C LYS A 108 -8.47 -23.88 -3.85
N GLU A 109 -8.41 -24.08 -5.16
CA GLU A 109 -8.25 -25.39 -5.82
C GLU A 109 -6.93 -26.07 -5.40
N THR A 110 -5.83 -25.34 -5.47
CA THR A 110 -4.47 -25.89 -5.28
C THR A 110 -4.02 -25.90 -3.83
N GLY A 111 -4.64 -25.08 -2.98
CA GLY A 111 -4.22 -24.85 -1.60
C GLY A 111 -2.84 -24.18 -1.48
N LYS A 112 -2.31 -23.62 -2.58
CA LYS A 112 -1.03 -22.92 -2.57
C LYS A 112 -1.17 -21.55 -1.93
N VAL A 113 -0.08 -21.12 -1.31
CA VAL A 113 -0.01 -19.79 -0.70
C VAL A 113 0.30 -18.78 -1.79
N ILE A 114 -0.50 -17.74 -1.86
CA ILE A 114 -0.27 -16.58 -2.71
C ILE A 114 -0.56 -15.31 -1.92
N THR A 115 0.27 -14.28 -2.13
CA THR A 115 0.04 -12.92 -1.66
C THR A 115 0.44 -11.92 -2.75
N VAL A 116 -0.03 -10.69 -2.62
CA VAL A 116 0.25 -9.59 -3.56
C VAL A 116 1.21 -8.61 -2.90
N ASP A 117 2.18 -8.11 -3.65
CA ASP A 117 3.10 -7.07 -3.20
C ASP A 117 2.36 -5.73 -3.07
N HIS A 118 1.66 -5.57 -1.96
CA HIS A 118 1.17 -4.29 -1.45
C HIS A 118 2.09 -3.81 -0.32
N MET A 119 3.39 -3.65 -0.65
CA MET A 119 4.46 -3.26 0.28
C MET A 119 4.17 -2.09 1.22
N ILE A 120 3.27 -1.15 0.86
CA ILE A 120 2.99 0.01 1.71
C ILE A 120 2.37 -0.42 3.04
N ARG A 121 1.60 -1.52 3.09
CA ARG A 121 1.09 -2.10 4.35
C ARG A 121 2.21 -2.63 5.27
N TYR A 122 3.38 -2.92 4.71
CA TYR A 122 4.57 -3.35 5.45
C TYR A 122 5.48 -2.20 5.88
N ASN A 123 5.21 -0.97 5.40
CA ASN A 123 5.97 0.20 5.84
C ASN A 123 5.73 0.44 7.35
N PRO A 124 6.77 0.69 8.15
CA PRO A 124 6.64 0.75 9.60
C PRO A 124 5.87 1.98 10.12
N ILE A 125 5.85 3.10 9.37
CA ILE A 125 4.94 4.22 9.66
C ILE A 125 3.49 3.78 9.47
N ILE A 126 3.21 3.12 8.34
CA ILE A 126 1.84 2.67 8.00
C ILE A 126 1.36 1.60 8.95
N GLN A 127 2.21 0.64 9.34
CA GLN A 127 1.88 -0.36 10.38
C GLN A 127 1.48 0.33 11.69
N SER A 128 2.26 1.33 12.14
CA SER A 128 1.95 2.08 13.36
C SER A 128 0.62 2.82 13.26
N LEU A 129 0.37 3.51 12.13
CA LEU A 129 -0.88 4.25 11.91
C LEU A 129 -2.10 3.34 11.80
N MET A 130 -1.96 2.14 11.22
CA MET A 130 -3.04 1.14 11.21
C MET A 130 -3.39 0.68 12.63
N GLU A 131 -2.40 0.43 13.48
CA GLU A 131 -2.67 0.02 14.88
C GLU A 131 -3.28 1.16 15.70
N ILE A 132 -2.79 2.40 15.53
CA ILE A 132 -3.38 3.59 16.14
C ILE A 132 -4.84 3.76 15.70
N GLY A 133 -5.11 3.64 14.40
CA GLY A 133 -6.46 3.71 13.84
C GLY A 133 -7.40 2.63 14.39
N LYS A 134 -6.94 1.37 14.44
CA LYS A 134 -7.70 0.25 15.00
C LYS A 134 -8.04 0.43 16.47
N SER A 135 -7.14 1.02 17.25
CA SER A 135 -7.38 1.28 18.67
C SER A 135 -8.39 2.41 18.92
N GLY A 136 -8.74 3.19 17.89
CA GLY A 136 -9.63 4.34 18.00
C GLY A 136 -8.99 5.57 18.64
N ALA A 137 -7.66 5.58 18.80
CA ALA A 137 -6.93 6.62 19.54
C ALA A 137 -7.12 8.04 18.98
N LEU A 138 -7.26 8.15 17.66
CA LEU A 138 -7.54 9.42 16.96
C LEU A 138 -9.04 9.60 16.64
N GLY A 139 -9.90 8.69 17.10
CA GLY A 139 -11.30 8.58 16.68
C GLY A 139 -11.45 8.00 15.27
N LYS A 140 -12.60 8.22 14.63
CA LYS A 140 -12.89 7.65 13.30
C LYS A 140 -12.16 8.41 12.19
N LEU A 141 -11.63 7.70 11.19
CA LEU A 141 -11.14 8.30 9.95
C LEU A 141 -12.33 8.79 9.11
N ARG A 142 -12.43 10.10 8.88
CA ARG A 142 -13.55 10.74 8.16
C ARG A 142 -13.22 11.14 6.74
N HIS A 143 -11.98 11.54 6.50
CA HIS A 143 -11.58 12.01 5.19
C HIS A 143 -10.14 11.61 4.88
N ALA A 144 -9.89 11.23 3.64
CA ALA A 144 -8.56 10.98 3.12
C ALA A 144 -8.33 11.70 1.79
N VAL A 145 -7.15 12.27 1.59
CA VAL A 145 -6.74 12.85 0.30
C VAL A 145 -5.39 12.29 -0.09
N VAL A 146 -5.35 11.61 -1.22
CA VAL A 146 -4.12 11.10 -1.81
C VAL A 146 -3.82 11.86 -3.09
N ASN A 147 -2.72 12.60 -3.11
CA ASN A 147 -2.22 13.23 -4.34
C ASN A 147 -0.89 12.59 -4.70
N ASN A 148 -0.78 12.07 -5.92
CA ASN A 148 0.43 11.50 -6.46
C ASN A 148 0.82 12.18 -7.77
N TYR A 149 1.84 13.03 -7.70
CA TYR A 149 2.51 13.63 -8.84
C TYR A 149 3.76 12.80 -9.14
N ALA A 150 3.70 12.01 -10.20
CA ALA A 150 4.79 11.15 -10.65
C ALA A 150 5.38 11.66 -11.97
N GLN A 151 6.59 11.22 -12.28
CA GLN A 151 7.22 11.44 -13.58
C GLN A 151 7.14 10.19 -14.45
N ASP A 152 7.13 10.38 -15.77
CA ASP A 152 6.95 9.33 -16.76
C ASP A 152 8.06 9.29 -17.82
N ALA A 153 9.26 9.80 -17.51
CA ALA A 153 10.34 9.88 -18.50
C ALA A 153 10.73 8.50 -19.10
N SER A 154 10.49 7.42 -18.36
CA SER A 154 10.70 6.04 -18.81
C SER A 154 9.49 5.41 -19.51
N LEU A 155 8.39 6.15 -19.69
CA LEU A 155 7.13 5.68 -20.26
C LEU A 155 6.80 6.43 -21.56
N PRO A 156 7.58 6.26 -22.64
CA PRO A 156 7.24 6.85 -23.93
C PRO A 156 5.87 6.36 -24.42
N PRO A 157 5.21 7.05 -25.38
CA PRO A 157 3.83 6.73 -25.79
C PRO A 157 3.59 5.29 -26.25
N HIS A 158 4.63 4.58 -26.72
CA HIS A 158 4.55 3.19 -27.17
C HIS A 158 4.87 2.15 -26.07
N HIS A 159 5.14 2.60 -24.84
CA HIS A 159 5.43 1.72 -23.71
C HIS A 159 4.18 0.91 -23.32
N TRP A 160 4.37 -0.35 -22.91
CA TRP A 160 3.26 -1.25 -22.54
C TRP A 160 2.34 -0.67 -21.47
N PHE A 161 2.86 0.23 -20.64
CA PHE A 161 2.11 0.94 -19.61
C PHE A 161 0.89 1.68 -20.16
N TRP A 162 1.00 2.25 -21.36
CA TRP A 162 -0.10 2.99 -22.00
C TRP A 162 -1.07 2.08 -22.77
N ASN A 163 -0.76 0.77 -22.87
CA ASN A 163 -1.71 -0.22 -23.36
C ASN A 163 -2.56 -0.72 -22.18
N GLU A 164 -3.82 -0.30 -22.11
CA GLU A 164 -4.72 -0.66 -21.02
C GLU A 164 -5.03 -2.17 -20.96
N GLU A 165 -4.95 -2.88 -22.09
CA GLU A 165 -5.06 -4.34 -22.12
C GLU A 165 -3.86 -5.04 -21.46
N MET A 166 -2.78 -4.30 -21.18
CA MET A 166 -1.59 -4.80 -20.52
C MET A 166 -1.40 -4.23 -19.12
N SER A 167 -1.70 -2.95 -18.89
CA SER A 167 -1.48 -2.28 -17.60
C SER A 167 -2.74 -2.10 -16.76
N GLY A 168 -3.93 -2.06 -17.39
CA GLY A 168 -5.17 -1.57 -16.77
C GLY A 168 -5.23 -0.05 -16.60
N GLY A 169 -4.21 0.70 -17.05
CA GLY A 169 -4.13 2.15 -16.89
C GLY A 169 -3.59 2.59 -15.53
N ILE A 170 -3.49 3.91 -15.34
CA ILE A 170 -2.73 4.53 -14.24
C ILE A 170 -3.27 4.22 -12.83
N LEU A 171 -4.59 4.17 -12.66
CA LEU A 171 -5.19 3.88 -11.35
C LEU A 171 -5.11 2.39 -10.99
N VAL A 172 -5.13 1.51 -11.99
CA VAL A 172 -4.99 0.06 -11.79
C VAL A 172 -3.53 -0.33 -11.55
N GLU A 173 -2.60 0.22 -12.32
CA GLU A 173 -1.18 -0.14 -12.19
C GLU A 173 -0.51 0.59 -11.02
N HIS A 174 -0.52 1.94 -10.99
CA HIS A 174 0.13 2.71 -9.92
C HIS A 174 -0.83 3.00 -8.76
N GLY A 175 -2.08 3.36 -9.07
CA GLY A 175 -3.04 3.85 -8.07
C GLY A 175 -3.53 2.79 -7.09
N VAL A 176 -3.46 1.51 -7.44
CA VAL A 176 -4.05 0.41 -6.66
C VAL A 176 -3.57 0.36 -5.22
N HIS A 177 -2.30 0.66 -4.97
CA HIS A 177 -1.77 0.74 -3.61
C HIS A 177 -2.43 1.83 -2.78
N PHE A 178 -2.83 2.95 -3.39
CA PHE A 178 -3.46 4.05 -2.67
C PHE A 178 -4.88 3.68 -2.22
N PHE A 179 -5.63 2.97 -3.05
CA PHE A 179 -6.93 2.42 -2.63
C PHE A 179 -6.76 1.37 -1.53
N ASP A 180 -5.75 0.51 -1.66
CA ASP A 180 -5.41 -0.50 -0.66
C ASP A 180 -5.08 0.11 0.72
N ILE A 181 -4.21 1.13 0.77
CA ILE A 181 -3.78 1.70 2.05
C ILE A 181 -4.89 2.49 2.75
N ILE A 182 -5.75 3.21 2.01
CA ILE A 182 -6.86 3.95 2.62
C ILE A 182 -7.88 2.98 3.18
N LYS A 183 -8.15 1.86 2.48
CA LYS A 183 -8.96 0.77 3.02
C LYS A 183 -8.31 0.20 4.29
N ALA A 184 -7.01 -0.09 4.27
CA ALA A 184 -6.31 -0.67 5.42
C ALA A 184 -6.30 0.25 6.66
N LEU A 185 -6.19 1.57 6.45
CA LEU A 185 -6.24 2.58 7.52
C LEU A 185 -7.66 2.85 8.02
N GLY A 186 -8.66 2.83 7.12
CA GLY A 186 -10.04 3.17 7.43
C GLY A 186 -10.89 2.00 7.91
N GLY A 187 -10.58 0.78 7.48
CA GLY A 187 -11.32 -0.44 7.83
C GLY A 187 -12.76 -0.53 7.30
N GLN A 188 -13.18 0.42 6.45
CA GLN A 188 -14.54 0.51 5.95
C GLN A 188 -14.68 -0.11 4.55
N GLN A 189 -15.86 -0.63 4.25
CA GLN A 189 -16.24 -1.10 2.92
C GLN A 189 -16.67 0.08 2.05
N TYR A 190 -16.23 0.10 0.78
CA TYR A 190 -16.64 1.13 -0.16
C TYR A 190 -18.11 0.95 -0.56
N SER A 191 -18.77 2.05 -0.92
CA SER A 191 -20.18 2.08 -1.34
C SER A 191 -20.36 2.67 -2.73
N LYS A 192 -19.56 3.69 -3.09
CA LYS A 192 -19.59 4.36 -4.39
C LYS A 192 -18.21 4.83 -4.79
N VAL A 193 -17.97 4.84 -6.10
CA VAL A 193 -16.74 5.33 -6.72
C VAL A 193 -17.11 6.21 -7.91
N TYR A 194 -16.45 7.35 -8.02
CA TYR A 194 -16.56 8.27 -9.15
C TYR A 194 -15.17 8.53 -9.71
N GLY A 195 -15.00 8.42 -11.03
CA GLY A 195 -13.74 8.66 -11.71
C GLY A 195 -13.83 9.79 -12.73
N CYS A 196 -12.71 10.46 -12.99
CA CYS A 196 -12.54 11.28 -14.18
C CYS A 196 -11.09 11.22 -14.67
N SER A 197 -10.90 11.51 -15.95
CA SER A 197 -9.58 11.44 -16.57
C SER A 197 -9.36 12.53 -17.60
N HIS A 198 -8.09 12.70 -17.95
CA HIS A 198 -7.67 13.54 -19.05
C HIS A 198 -6.50 12.88 -19.79
N HIS A 199 -6.46 13.09 -21.09
CA HIS A 199 -5.42 12.63 -21.99
C HIS A 199 -4.52 13.79 -22.41
N ARG A 200 -3.21 13.65 -22.21
CA ARG A 200 -2.23 14.56 -22.82
C ARG A 200 -2.16 14.39 -24.34
N ASN A 201 -2.41 13.18 -24.83
CA ASN A 201 -2.52 12.83 -26.25
C ASN A 201 -3.31 11.52 -26.42
N GLU A 202 -3.51 11.09 -27.67
CA GLU A 202 -4.31 9.89 -28.01
C GLU A 202 -3.87 8.63 -27.27
N ALA A 203 -2.57 8.45 -27.03
CA ALA A 203 -2.03 7.25 -26.38
C ALA A 203 -1.97 7.37 -24.85
N GLN A 204 -1.87 8.58 -24.29
CA GLN A 204 -1.48 8.78 -22.90
C GLN A 204 -2.58 9.44 -22.07
N ARG A 205 -3.37 8.59 -21.37
CA ARG A 205 -4.30 8.97 -20.29
C ARG A 205 -3.52 9.25 -19.00
N ASP A 206 -2.92 10.43 -18.92
CA ASP A 206 -1.84 10.77 -17.97
C ASP A 206 -2.31 11.39 -16.66
N ARG A 207 -3.58 11.78 -16.57
CA ARG A 207 -4.17 12.43 -15.39
C ARG A 207 -5.50 11.79 -15.05
N MET A 208 -5.62 11.33 -13.81
CA MET A 208 -6.86 10.75 -13.30
C MET A 208 -7.15 11.24 -11.88
N ALA A 209 -8.44 11.42 -11.59
CA ALA A 209 -8.93 11.68 -10.25
C ALA A 209 -10.06 10.72 -9.92
N ALA A 210 -10.22 10.42 -8.63
CA ALA A 210 -11.31 9.60 -8.16
C ALA A 210 -11.82 10.05 -6.79
N MET A 211 -13.10 9.80 -6.52
CA MET A 211 -13.70 9.96 -5.20
C MET A 211 -14.36 8.66 -4.79
N VAL A 212 -14.03 8.17 -3.60
CA VAL A 212 -14.55 6.91 -3.03
C VAL A 212 -15.31 7.23 -1.75
N MET A 213 -16.56 6.76 -1.69
CA MET A 213 -17.39 6.83 -0.49
C MET A 213 -17.38 5.47 0.20
N TYR A 214 -17.35 5.47 1.53
CA TYR A 214 -17.38 4.27 2.36
C TYR A 214 -18.59 4.28 3.31
N ASN A 215 -19.02 3.10 3.76
CA ASN A 215 -20.29 2.93 4.47
C ASN A 215 -20.42 3.70 5.80
N ASP A 216 -19.33 3.91 6.55
CA ASP A 216 -19.37 4.59 7.86
C ASP A 216 -18.95 6.06 7.81
N GLY A 217 -19.02 6.66 6.62
CA GLY A 217 -18.85 8.10 6.41
C GLY A 217 -17.43 8.55 6.04
N LEU A 218 -16.48 7.63 5.83
CA LEU A 218 -15.22 8.00 5.18
C LEU A 218 -15.48 8.40 3.72
N ILE A 219 -14.92 9.53 3.32
CA ILE A 219 -14.81 9.95 1.92
C ILE A 219 -13.33 10.10 1.58
N ALA A 220 -12.88 9.49 0.50
CA ALA A 220 -11.49 9.59 0.06
C ALA A 220 -11.40 10.17 -1.35
N SER A 221 -10.52 11.15 -1.54
CA SER A 221 -10.21 11.73 -2.85
C SER A 221 -8.81 11.30 -3.30
N TYR A 222 -8.67 10.97 -4.57
CA TYR A 222 -7.44 10.50 -5.18
C TYR A 222 -7.13 11.34 -6.41
N TYR A 223 -5.87 11.74 -6.56
CA TYR A 223 -5.36 12.34 -7.78
C TYR A 223 -4.05 11.67 -8.16
N HIS A 224 -3.93 11.27 -9.42
CA HIS A 224 -2.69 10.75 -9.98
C HIS A 224 -2.40 11.46 -11.29
N ALA A 225 -1.17 11.96 -11.45
CA ALA A 225 -0.73 12.57 -12.69
C ALA A 225 0.72 12.24 -13.07
N PHE A 226 0.95 12.12 -14.38
CA PHE A 226 2.25 12.19 -15.03
C PHE A 226 2.46 13.53 -15.74
N SER A 227 2.34 14.62 -14.98
CA SER A 227 2.24 15.99 -15.51
C SER A 227 3.45 16.88 -15.22
N GLY A 228 4.54 16.34 -14.68
CA GLY A 228 5.71 17.12 -14.31
C GLY A 228 7.03 16.33 -14.32
N PRO A 229 8.19 17.03 -14.31
CA PRO A 229 9.49 16.39 -14.26
C PRO A 229 9.76 15.78 -12.88
N GLY A 230 10.70 14.83 -12.83
CA GLY A 230 11.08 14.08 -11.62
C GLY A 230 11.41 14.93 -10.39
N PHE A 231 11.91 16.14 -10.59
CA PHE A 231 12.26 17.05 -9.50
C PHE A 231 11.06 17.47 -8.63
N PHE A 232 9.84 17.47 -9.20
CA PHE A 232 8.60 17.81 -8.51
C PHE A 232 7.78 16.58 -8.14
N GLU A 233 8.35 15.37 -8.20
CA GLU A 233 7.64 14.17 -7.76
C GLU A 233 7.27 14.30 -6.29
N GLN A 234 5.98 14.14 -6.03
CA GLN A 234 5.44 14.29 -4.69
C GLN A 234 4.23 13.40 -4.53
N THR A 235 4.23 12.63 -3.45
CA THR A 235 3.04 11.92 -2.98
C THR A 235 2.70 12.45 -1.60
N THR A 236 1.43 12.77 -1.38
CA THR A 236 0.92 13.16 -0.06
C THR A 236 -0.31 12.34 0.26
N ILE A 237 -0.41 11.87 1.49
CA ILE A 237 -1.60 11.21 2.04
C ILE A 237 -2.01 12.03 3.27
N ASN A 238 -3.15 12.71 3.16
CA ASN A 238 -3.71 13.50 4.23
C ASN A 238 -4.87 12.73 4.84
N LEU A 239 -4.85 12.53 6.15
CA LEU A 239 -5.86 11.79 6.90
C LEU A 239 -6.48 12.73 7.93
N ALA A 240 -7.80 12.84 7.90
CA ALA A 240 -8.56 13.58 8.90
C ALA A 240 -9.38 12.60 9.73
N TYR A 241 -8.94 12.42 10.97
CA TYR A 241 -9.66 11.71 12.01
C TYR A 241 -10.52 12.68 12.84
N ASP A 242 -11.39 12.16 13.69
CA ASP A 242 -12.18 13.00 14.60
C ASP A 242 -11.29 13.89 15.47
N LEU A 243 -10.22 13.33 16.03
CA LEU A 243 -9.32 14.02 16.97
C LEU A 243 -7.97 14.39 16.39
N GLY A 244 -7.72 14.12 15.10
CA GLY A 244 -6.38 14.23 14.55
C GLY A 244 -6.30 14.56 13.08
N ARG A 245 -5.19 15.20 12.71
CA ARG A 245 -4.75 15.40 11.33
C ARG A 245 -3.39 14.75 11.16
N VAL A 246 -3.27 13.88 10.17
CA VAL A 246 -2.01 13.21 9.82
C VAL A 246 -1.68 13.52 8.37
N VAL A 247 -0.45 13.96 8.11
CA VAL A 247 0.07 14.17 6.76
C VAL A 247 1.26 13.26 6.58
N ILE A 248 1.24 12.44 5.52
CA ILE A 248 2.31 11.50 5.17
C ILE A 248 2.88 11.93 3.82
N GLU A 249 4.21 11.93 3.69
CA GLU A 249 4.92 12.31 2.47
C GLU A 249 5.72 11.14 1.87
N GLY A 250 5.61 11.01 0.54
CA GLY A 250 6.33 10.06 -0.29
C GLY A 250 5.51 8.85 -0.72
N TRP A 251 5.68 8.39 -1.96
CA TRP A 251 5.02 7.17 -2.48
C TRP A 251 5.43 5.93 -1.67
N MET A 252 6.69 5.93 -1.22
CA MET A 252 7.14 5.18 -0.06
C MET A 252 7.08 6.14 1.14
N PRO A 253 6.17 5.92 2.10
CA PRO A 253 6.06 6.77 3.28
C PRO A 253 7.38 6.83 4.06
N MET A 254 7.97 8.02 4.13
CA MET A 254 9.24 8.21 4.86
C MET A 254 9.10 9.16 6.04
N LYS A 255 8.19 10.13 5.94
CA LYS A 255 8.05 11.19 6.93
C LYS A 255 6.66 11.80 6.91
N GLY A 256 6.38 12.66 7.88
CA GLY A 256 5.11 13.34 7.97
C GLY A 256 4.92 14.09 9.28
N THR A 257 3.70 14.57 9.49
CA THR A 257 3.30 15.33 10.67
C THR A 257 1.99 14.81 11.24
N ILE A 258 1.81 15.00 12.55
CA ILE A 258 0.57 14.73 13.26
C ILE A 258 0.26 15.95 14.13
N LYS A 259 -0.99 16.41 14.08
CA LYS A 259 -1.58 17.31 15.07
C LYS A 259 -2.85 16.66 15.59
N ALA A 260 -2.90 16.34 16.88
CA ALA A 260 -4.00 15.58 17.44
C ALA A 260 -4.30 15.92 18.91
N MET A 261 -5.57 15.82 19.29
CA MET A 261 -6.01 15.85 20.69
C MET A 261 -5.92 14.44 21.26
N LEU A 262 -5.20 14.28 22.37
CA LEU A 262 -4.82 13.00 22.94
C LEU A 262 -5.11 12.97 24.43
N ASN A 263 -5.28 11.76 24.97
CA ASN A 263 -5.11 11.50 26.39
C ASN A 263 -3.75 10.82 26.65
N ALA A 264 -3.41 10.62 27.92
CA ALA A 264 -2.14 9.99 28.32
C ALA A 264 -1.87 8.63 27.65
N GLN A 265 -2.91 7.80 27.45
CA GLN A 265 -2.76 6.49 26.80
C GLN A 265 -2.44 6.64 25.31
N THR A 266 -3.16 7.50 24.59
CA THR A 266 -2.93 7.72 23.15
C THR A 266 -1.58 8.40 22.88
N SER A 267 -1.15 9.30 23.78
CA SER A 267 0.15 9.97 23.69
C SER A 267 1.30 8.95 23.69
N GLU A 268 1.18 7.86 24.47
CA GLU A 268 2.16 6.76 24.46
C GLU A 268 2.14 5.98 23.13
N GLN A 269 0.97 5.76 22.53
CA GLN A 269 0.87 5.03 21.27
C GLN A 269 1.59 5.74 20.11
N LEU A 270 1.60 7.08 20.06
CA LEU A 270 2.32 7.81 19.01
C LEU A 270 3.83 7.55 19.03
N LYS A 271 4.41 7.15 20.17
CA LYS A 271 5.83 6.78 20.27
C LYS A 271 6.18 5.50 19.51
N SER A 272 5.18 4.70 19.10
CA SER A 272 5.42 3.54 18.24
C SER A 272 5.78 3.96 16.81
N ILE A 273 5.43 5.18 16.40
CA ILE A 273 5.71 5.68 15.04
C ILE A 273 7.22 5.90 14.90
N PRO A 274 7.87 5.30 13.89
CA PRO A 274 9.31 5.46 13.68
C PRO A 274 9.73 6.92 13.56
N GLY A 275 10.67 7.34 14.39
CA GLY A 275 11.23 8.69 14.35
C GLY A 275 10.29 9.79 14.86
N TRP A 276 9.22 9.43 15.57
CA TRP A 276 8.31 10.40 16.18
C TRP A 276 9.01 11.37 17.13
N LYS A 277 8.74 12.66 16.95
CA LYS A 277 9.21 13.76 17.80
C LYS A 277 8.08 14.78 17.98
N VAL A 278 7.73 15.00 19.24
CA VAL A 278 6.82 16.07 19.63
C VAL A 278 7.51 17.42 19.42
N THR A 279 6.80 18.34 18.77
CA THR A 279 7.24 19.73 18.59
C THR A 279 6.55 20.68 19.55
N GLU A 280 5.30 20.39 19.90
CA GLU A 280 4.46 21.24 20.74
C GLU A 280 3.43 20.39 21.50
N THR A 281 3.21 20.74 22.76
CA THR A 281 2.17 20.16 23.61
C THR A 281 1.49 21.30 24.36
N GLU A 282 0.17 21.37 24.23
CA GLU A 282 -0.68 22.32 24.93
C GLU A 282 -1.71 21.55 25.75
N LYS A 283 -1.86 21.87 27.04
CA LYS A 283 -2.96 21.29 27.82
C LYS A 283 -4.27 21.95 27.40
N LEU A 284 -5.31 21.15 27.21
CA LEU A 284 -6.58 21.67 26.69
C LEU A 284 -7.24 22.68 27.65
N ASN A 285 -7.12 22.46 28.96
CA ASN A 285 -7.62 23.38 29.99
C ASN A 285 -6.92 24.75 30.04
N GLU A 286 -5.76 24.88 29.40
CA GLU A 286 -4.95 26.10 29.33
C GLU A 286 -4.93 26.68 27.90
N SER A 287 -5.56 26.01 26.93
CA SER A 287 -5.57 26.39 25.52
C SER A 287 -6.75 27.30 25.16
N ASN A 288 -6.51 28.31 24.32
CA ASN A 288 -7.57 29.12 23.72
C ASN A 288 -7.84 28.59 22.31
N ASP A 289 -9.04 28.08 22.07
CA ASP A 289 -9.47 27.68 20.72
C ASP A 289 -9.67 28.92 19.83
N VAL A 290 -8.67 29.21 19.00
CA VAL A 290 -8.71 30.30 18.01
C VAL A 290 -9.18 29.85 16.63
N SER A 291 -9.72 28.64 16.51
CA SER A 291 -10.21 28.12 15.22
C SER A 291 -11.44 28.87 14.71
N ARG A 292 -12.15 29.58 15.59
CA ARG A 292 -13.32 30.41 15.27
C ARG A 292 -13.17 31.83 15.82
N PRO A 293 -13.82 32.83 15.20
CA PRO A 293 -13.92 34.16 15.79
C PRO A 293 -14.61 34.11 17.16
N GLU A 294 -14.24 35.02 18.05
CA GLU A 294 -14.87 35.18 19.36
C GLU A 294 -16.40 35.30 19.22
N GLY A 295 -17.15 34.53 20.01
CA GLY A 295 -18.61 34.53 20.01
C GLY A 295 -19.29 33.62 18.97
N TRP A 296 -18.56 32.83 18.18
CA TRP A 296 -19.12 31.88 17.19
C TRP A 296 -19.36 30.45 17.74
N GLY A 297 -19.48 30.36 19.07
CA GLY A 297 -19.61 29.11 19.82
C GLY A 297 -18.25 28.51 20.16
N ASP A 298 -18.08 28.15 21.43
CA ASP A 298 -16.88 27.46 21.92
C ASP A 298 -16.87 26.01 21.45
N SER A 299 -15.69 25.39 21.39
CA SER A 299 -15.59 23.93 21.30
C SER A 299 -16.31 23.36 22.52
N GLU A 300 -17.40 22.62 22.29
CA GLU A 300 -18.22 22.02 23.35
C GLU A 300 -17.35 21.08 24.20
N THR A 301 -16.83 21.62 25.30
CA THR A 301 -16.10 20.89 26.33
C THR A 301 -17.03 20.74 27.52
N ALA A 302 -17.34 19.49 27.87
CA ALA A 302 -18.06 19.21 29.10
C ALA A 302 -17.05 18.73 30.14
N ASP A 303 -16.97 19.45 31.25
CA ASP A 303 -16.15 19.05 32.39
C ASP A 303 -16.90 17.95 33.15
N THR A 304 -16.31 16.76 33.20
CA THR A 304 -16.80 15.66 34.04
C THR A 304 -15.67 15.23 34.97
N ASP A 305 -16.03 14.59 36.08
CA ASP A 305 -15.29 14.35 37.34
C ASP A 305 -13.89 13.66 37.26
N ASN A 306 -13.14 13.76 36.15
CA ASN A 306 -11.66 13.67 36.01
C ASN A 306 -11.15 13.76 34.53
N SER A 307 -11.93 14.20 33.55
CA SER A 307 -11.47 14.34 32.14
C SER A 307 -12.29 15.35 31.34
N GLN A 308 -11.63 16.13 30.46
CA GLN A 308 -12.32 16.97 29.49
C GLN A 308 -12.86 16.12 28.34
N LEU A 309 -14.18 16.21 28.10
CA LEU A 309 -14.80 15.56 26.96
C LEU A 309 -14.90 16.53 25.79
N VAL A 310 -14.31 16.16 24.65
CA VAL A 310 -14.49 16.84 23.36
C VAL A 310 -15.45 16.02 22.51
N TYR A 311 -16.42 16.68 21.88
CA TYR A 311 -17.43 16.01 21.06
C TYR A 311 -17.17 16.18 19.55
N CYS A 312 -17.27 15.07 18.81
CA CYS A 312 -17.29 15.08 17.35
C CYS A 312 -18.46 14.24 16.83
N GLY A 313 -19.41 14.87 16.14
CA GLY A 313 -20.59 14.18 15.60
C GLY A 313 -21.42 13.46 16.66
N GLY A 314 -21.50 14.01 17.88
CA GLY A 314 -22.20 13.41 19.02
C GLY A 314 -21.43 12.32 19.78
N ILE A 315 -20.19 12.02 19.37
CA ILE A 315 -19.31 11.08 20.09
C ILE A 315 -18.39 11.89 21.01
N GLY A 316 -18.44 11.61 22.30
CA GLY A 316 -17.55 12.23 23.30
C GLY A 316 -16.23 11.48 23.42
N TYR A 317 -15.13 12.22 23.46
CA TYR A 317 -13.77 11.72 23.57
C TYR A 317 -13.07 12.34 24.77
N ALA A 318 -12.52 11.50 25.65
CA ALA A 318 -11.68 11.96 26.75
C ALA A 318 -10.29 12.33 26.24
N VAL A 319 -9.93 13.59 26.40
CA VAL A 319 -8.67 14.18 25.93
C VAL A 319 -8.10 15.12 26.99
N ASP A 320 -6.77 15.19 27.05
CA ASP A 320 -6.02 15.95 28.05
C ASP A 320 -5.19 17.06 27.39
N GLU A 321 -4.63 16.79 26.20
CA GLU A 321 -3.63 17.63 25.55
C GLU A 321 -3.82 17.68 24.03
N LEU A 322 -3.45 18.82 23.43
CA LEU A 322 -3.22 18.98 22.00
C LEU A 322 -1.72 18.80 21.73
N VAL A 323 -1.38 17.82 20.90
CA VAL A 323 0.00 17.47 20.57
C VAL A 323 0.24 17.67 19.07
N SER A 324 1.31 18.38 18.74
CA SER A 324 1.85 18.48 17.38
C SER A 324 3.24 17.85 17.33
N GLY A 325 3.55 17.16 16.24
CA GLY A 325 4.86 16.57 16.04
C GLY A 325 5.09 16.09 14.61
N HIS A 326 6.29 15.57 14.38
CA HIS A 326 6.70 15.00 13.11
C HIS A 326 7.32 13.62 13.31
N PHE A 327 7.34 12.83 12.23
CA PHE A 327 8.03 11.55 12.18
C PHE A 327 8.86 11.48 10.90
N GLU A 328 10.01 10.81 10.96
CA GLU A 328 10.89 10.60 9.81
C GLU A 328 11.73 9.33 10.00
N ILE A 329 11.73 8.47 8.99
CA ILE A 329 12.59 7.29 8.92
C ILE A 329 13.98 7.73 8.45
N GLY A 330 15.01 7.42 9.24
CA GLY A 330 16.39 7.77 8.92
C GLY A 330 17.05 6.90 7.84
N GLN A 331 16.49 5.71 7.55
CA GLN A 331 16.96 4.85 6.45
C GLN A 331 16.65 5.46 5.06
N THR A 332 17.35 5.01 4.04
CA THR A 332 17.05 5.37 2.65
C THR A 332 15.73 4.74 2.19
N LYS A 333 15.06 5.36 1.20
CA LYS A 333 13.85 4.79 0.56
C LYS A 333 14.08 3.36 0.05
N GLY A 334 15.26 3.10 -0.51
CA GLY A 334 15.62 1.76 -1.03
C GLY A 334 15.74 0.71 0.08
N GLU A 335 16.27 1.07 1.25
CA GLU A 335 16.34 0.17 2.41
C GLU A 335 14.98 -0.11 3.01
N VAL A 336 14.12 0.92 3.14
CA VAL A 336 12.74 0.73 3.62
C VAL A 336 11.97 -0.17 2.66
N TYR A 337 12.04 0.10 1.36
CA TYR A 337 11.38 -0.73 0.35
C TYR A 337 11.92 -2.17 0.38
N GLY A 338 13.25 -2.33 0.42
CA GLY A 338 13.89 -3.62 0.54
C GLY A 338 13.42 -4.44 1.74
N LYS A 339 13.26 -3.80 2.90
CA LYS A 339 12.70 -4.44 4.10
C LYS A 339 11.24 -4.81 3.93
N CYS A 340 10.41 -3.96 3.33
CA CYS A 340 8.99 -4.28 3.10
C CYS A 340 8.83 -5.56 2.25
N VAL A 341 9.58 -5.68 1.13
CA VAL A 341 9.48 -6.88 0.27
C VAL A 341 10.04 -8.14 0.95
N GLN A 342 11.05 -7.99 1.80
CA GLN A 342 11.55 -9.08 2.66
C GLN A 342 10.49 -9.52 3.68
N GLU A 343 9.80 -8.59 4.32
CA GLU A 343 8.73 -8.89 5.28
C GLU A 343 7.53 -9.56 4.61
N ILE A 344 7.17 -9.16 3.38
CA ILE A 344 6.11 -9.83 2.60
C ILE A 344 6.46 -11.30 2.38
N LEU A 345 7.68 -11.58 1.91
CA LEU A 345 8.12 -12.96 1.70
C LEU A 345 8.20 -13.74 3.02
N ALA A 346 8.63 -13.10 4.10
CA ALA A 346 8.66 -13.72 5.43
C ALA A 346 7.25 -14.05 5.96
N ASP A 347 6.26 -13.16 5.78
CA ASP A 347 4.85 -13.39 6.12
C ASP A 347 4.27 -14.56 5.33
N MET A 348 4.61 -14.62 4.03
CA MET A 348 4.26 -15.73 3.15
C MET A 348 4.89 -17.05 3.60
N ILE A 349 6.18 -17.06 3.95
CA ILE A 349 6.87 -18.26 4.47
C ILE A 349 6.22 -18.72 5.77
N GLN A 350 5.88 -17.82 6.69
CA GLN A 350 5.14 -18.16 7.91
C GLN A 350 3.80 -18.83 7.59
N LYS A 351 3.08 -18.38 6.56
CA LYS A 351 1.86 -19.04 6.09
C LYS A 351 2.10 -20.43 5.50
N ILE A 352 3.22 -20.62 4.80
CA ILE A 352 3.62 -21.91 4.23
C ILE A 352 3.95 -22.91 5.36
N GLU A 353 4.67 -22.46 6.37
CA GLU A 353 5.11 -23.29 7.51
C GLU A 353 3.97 -23.54 8.52
N ASN A 354 3.08 -22.57 8.70
CA ASN A 354 1.95 -22.63 9.61
C ASN A 354 0.64 -22.22 8.90
N LYS A 355 -0.22 -23.22 8.66
CA LYS A 355 -1.52 -23.00 7.99
C LYS A 355 -2.46 -22.08 8.78
N ASP A 356 -2.29 -21.93 10.08
CA ASP A 356 -3.13 -21.05 10.92
C ASP A 356 -2.64 -19.60 10.93
N HIS A 357 -1.42 -19.34 10.43
CA HIS A 357 -0.91 -17.98 10.25
C HIS A 357 -1.87 -17.18 9.35
N LYS A 358 -2.12 -15.92 9.69
CA LYS A 358 -2.95 -15.03 8.88
C LYS A 358 -2.04 -14.08 8.13
N LEU A 359 -2.08 -14.17 6.80
CA LEU A 359 -1.37 -13.22 5.95
C LEU A 359 -1.88 -11.81 6.22
N LYS A 360 -0.97 -10.83 6.24
CA LYS A 360 -1.33 -9.41 6.33
C LYS A 360 -2.05 -8.91 5.07
N ILE A 361 -1.84 -9.57 3.93
CA ILE A 361 -2.42 -9.23 2.63
C ILE A 361 -2.93 -10.50 1.97
N THR A 362 -4.24 -10.57 1.75
CA THR A 362 -4.89 -11.67 1.05
C THR A 362 -5.21 -11.30 -0.40
N ILE A 363 -5.61 -12.28 -1.21
CA ILE A 363 -6.08 -12.02 -2.58
C ILE A 363 -7.37 -11.22 -2.58
N GLU A 364 -8.25 -11.46 -1.61
CA GLU A 364 -9.50 -10.70 -1.44
C GLU A 364 -9.23 -9.22 -1.17
N ASP A 365 -8.20 -8.90 -0.37
CA ASP A 365 -7.78 -7.52 -0.16
C ASP A 365 -7.37 -6.83 -1.47
N ALA A 366 -6.50 -7.48 -2.24
CA ALA A 366 -6.02 -6.96 -3.51
C ALA A 366 -7.13 -6.88 -4.57
N LEU A 367 -8.06 -7.85 -4.57
CA LEU A 367 -9.24 -7.86 -5.43
C LEU A 367 -10.15 -6.65 -5.12
N GLU A 368 -10.38 -6.34 -3.85
CA GLU A 368 -11.21 -5.19 -3.47
C GLU A 368 -10.55 -3.86 -3.89
N ALA A 369 -9.24 -3.71 -3.69
CA ALA A 369 -8.50 -2.54 -4.17
C ALA A 369 -8.56 -2.42 -5.70
N LEU A 370 -8.45 -3.55 -6.43
CA LEU A 370 -8.61 -3.60 -7.88
C LEU A 370 -10.02 -3.17 -8.32
N LYS A 371 -11.09 -3.63 -7.65
CA LYS A 371 -12.47 -3.22 -7.97
C LYS A 371 -12.65 -1.71 -7.87
N ILE A 372 -12.12 -1.10 -6.81
CA ILE A 372 -12.16 0.36 -6.66
C ILE A 372 -11.39 1.04 -7.80
N ALA A 373 -10.19 0.55 -8.13
CA ALA A 373 -9.39 1.08 -9.23
C ALA A 373 -10.11 0.99 -10.59
N LEU A 374 -10.73 -0.16 -10.89
CA LEU A 374 -11.50 -0.37 -12.13
C LEU A 374 -12.70 0.56 -12.21
N LEU A 375 -13.47 0.71 -11.13
CA LEU A 375 -14.61 1.63 -11.07
C LEU A 375 -14.18 3.10 -11.18
N ALA A 376 -13.00 3.44 -10.66
CA ALA A 376 -12.42 4.77 -10.77
C ALA A 376 -11.86 5.07 -12.18
N SER A 377 -11.57 4.02 -12.95
CA SER A 377 -11.03 4.10 -14.31
C SER A 377 -12.08 4.03 -15.42
N ALA A 378 -13.30 3.58 -15.09
CA ALA A 378 -14.48 3.59 -15.95
C ALA A 378 -15.01 5.01 -16.16
#